data_AF-A0A7C5Z415-F1
#
_entry.id   AF-A0A7C5Z415-F1
#
_cell.length_a   1.000
_cell.length_b   1.000
_cell.length_c   1.000
_cell.angle_alpha   90.00
_cell.angle_beta   90.00
_cell.angle_gamma   90.00
#
_symmetry.space_group_name_H-M   'P 1'
#
loop_
_entity.id
_entity.type
_entity.pdbx_description
1 polymer ?
#
loop_
_entity_poly.entity_id
_entity_poly.type
_entity_poly.pdbx_seq_one_letter_code
_entity_poly.pdbx_strand_id
1 'polypeptide(L)'
;MKFKGRTEDAAAPFLNAEFWKVGVKVFGKVTRCFESENGPCAVIRLAKPIQINSEEYQEVSIGNLKGFVMALQAAGLNALRVNDTIYAECTGFSETTKGHNRANFEIEVERHPEANGAHA
;
A
#
# COMPACT_ATOMS: atom_id res chain seq x y z
N MET A 1 6.72 -8.56 27.51
CA MET A 1 7.49 -7.84 26.47
C MET A 1 6.97 -6.41 26.36
N LYS A 2 7.84 -5.42 26.14
CA LYS A 2 7.44 -4.03 25.81
C LYS A 2 7.81 -3.77 24.36
N PHE A 3 6.84 -3.34 23.56
CA PHE A 3 7.02 -2.98 22.16
C PHE A 3 6.84 -1.46 22.02
N LYS A 4 7.64 -0.84 21.16
CA LYS A 4 7.56 0.59 20.84
C LYS A 4 7.97 0.77 19.39
N GLY A 5 7.29 1.64 18.66
CA GLY A 5 7.64 2.05 17.30
C GLY A 5 7.16 3.48 17.05
N ARG A 6 7.85 4.22 16.19
CA ARG A 6 7.45 5.56 15.75
C ARG A 6 7.16 5.56 14.25
N THR A 7 6.34 6.50 13.81
CA THR A 7 6.05 6.72 12.38
C THR A 7 7.33 7.05 11.59
N GLU A 8 8.29 7.74 12.22
CA GLU A 8 9.59 8.02 11.61
C GLU A 8 10.41 6.74 11.37
N ASP A 9 10.20 5.70 12.17
CA ASP A 9 10.85 4.39 11.99
C ASP A 9 10.27 3.61 10.80
N ALA A 10 9.15 4.05 10.21
CA ALA A 10 8.52 3.46 9.02
C ALA A 10 8.94 4.15 7.69
N ALA A 11 9.65 5.28 7.78
CA ALA A 11 10.50 5.98 6.79
C ALA A 11 10.06 6.09 5.30
N ALA A 12 8.82 5.77 4.93
CA ALA A 12 8.31 5.89 3.57
C ALA A 12 7.02 6.73 3.53
N PRO A 13 6.93 7.76 2.67
CA PRO A 13 5.75 8.62 2.60
C PRO A 13 4.51 7.84 2.19
N PHE A 14 3.36 8.22 2.75
CA PHE A 14 2.09 7.60 2.38
C PHE A 14 1.59 8.08 1.02
N LEU A 15 1.07 7.14 0.23
CA LEU A 15 0.27 7.45 -0.96
C LEU A 15 -1.13 7.91 -0.53
N ASN A 16 -1.22 9.21 -0.23
CA ASN A 16 -2.46 9.85 0.21
C ASN A 16 -3.48 9.96 -0.95
N ALA A 17 -4.69 10.46 -0.65
CA ALA A 17 -5.74 10.59 -1.65
C ALA A 17 -5.38 11.55 -2.80
N GLU A 18 -4.51 12.54 -2.58
CA GLU A 18 -4.12 13.55 -3.57
C GLU A 18 -3.15 13.00 -4.62
N PHE A 19 -2.35 12.00 -4.25
CA PHE A 19 -1.47 11.29 -5.18
C PHE A 19 -2.28 10.57 -6.28
N TRP A 20 -3.41 9.96 -5.92
CA TRP A 20 -4.17 9.12 -6.82
C TRP A 20 -4.96 9.94 -7.84
N LYS A 21 -4.82 9.57 -9.11
CA LYS A 21 -5.60 10.06 -10.25
C LYS A 21 -5.93 8.87 -11.14
N VAL A 22 -6.98 8.96 -11.94
CA VAL A 22 -7.36 7.86 -12.84
C VAL A 22 -6.18 7.52 -13.76
N GLY A 23 -5.84 6.23 -13.84
CA GLY A 23 -4.71 5.70 -14.62
C GLY A 23 -3.35 5.75 -13.92
N VAL A 24 -3.25 6.31 -12.70
CA VAL A 24 -2.03 6.20 -11.88
C VAL A 24 -1.87 4.75 -11.44
N LYS A 25 -0.67 4.21 -11.67
CA LYS A 25 -0.29 2.82 -11.39
C LYS A 25 0.87 2.78 -10.41
N VAL A 26 0.78 1.87 -9.46
CA VAL A 26 1.81 1.57 -8.48
C VAL A 26 2.15 0.11 -8.62
N PHE A 27 3.42 -0.18 -8.85
CA PHE A 27 3.93 -1.54 -8.95
C PHE A 27 5.21 -1.69 -8.14
N GLY A 28 5.27 -2.70 -7.29
CA GLY A 28 6.44 -2.93 -6.45
C GLY A 28 6.29 -4.12 -5.52
N LYS A 29 7.34 -4.31 -4.72
CA LYS A 29 7.44 -5.41 -3.75
C LYS A 29 7.24 -4.88 -2.33
N VAL A 30 6.44 -5.57 -1.53
CA VAL A 30 6.24 -5.25 -0.13
C VAL A 30 7.50 -5.59 0.66
N THR A 31 8.14 -4.58 1.26
CA THR A 31 9.37 -4.74 2.05
C THR A 31 9.10 -4.78 3.55
N ARG A 32 7.98 -4.20 3.99
CA ARG A 32 7.61 -4.15 5.41
C ARG A 32 6.09 -4.03 5.57
N CYS A 33 5.55 -4.59 6.65
CA CYS A 33 4.17 -4.36 7.09
C CYS A 33 4.16 -3.78 8.51
N PHE A 34 3.16 -2.97 8.83
CA PHE A 34 2.97 -2.36 10.15
C PHE A 34 1.49 -2.03 10.38
N GLU A 35 1.12 -1.79 11.64
CA GLU A 35 -0.24 -1.35 12.00
C GLU A 35 -0.26 0.17 12.20
N SER A 36 -1.30 0.81 11.68
CA SER A 36 -1.63 2.22 11.93
C SER A 36 -2.96 2.33 12.68
N GLU A 37 -3.32 3.52 13.14
CA GLU A 37 -4.65 3.78 13.74
C GLU A 37 -5.82 3.47 12.76
N ASN A 38 -5.53 3.49 11.46
CA ASN A 38 -6.51 3.19 10.39
C ASN A 38 -6.43 1.74 9.88
N GLY A 39 -5.62 0.89 10.53
CA GLY A 39 -5.45 -0.53 10.20
C GLY A 39 -4.12 -0.87 9.52
N PRO A 40 -4.03 -2.08 8.93
CA PRO A 40 -2.80 -2.64 8.38
C PRO A 40 -2.26 -1.81 7.20
N CYS A 41 -0.97 -1.52 7.25
CA CYS A 41 -0.24 -0.80 6.22
C CYS A 41 1.00 -1.58 5.77
N ALA A 42 1.49 -1.25 4.57
CA ALA A 42 2.66 -1.85 3.97
C ALA A 42 3.56 -0.78 3.34
N VAL A 43 4.87 -0.98 3.46
CA VAL A 43 5.87 -0.27 2.67
C VAL A 43 6.13 -1.06 1.40
N ILE A 44 6.02 -0.40 0.26
CA ILE A 44 6.25 -0.95 -1.07
C ILE A 44 7.52 -0.31 -1.61
N ARG A 45 8.49 -1.16 -1.97
CA ARG A 45 9.60 -0.76 -2.83
C ARG A 45 9.17 -0.83 -4.28
N LEU A 46 9.08 0.33 -4.90
CA LEU A 46 8.57 0.51 -6.25
C LEU A 46 9.58 0.03 -7.29
N ALA A 47 9.08 -0.56 -8.37
CA ALA A 47 9.91 -0.92 -9.52
C ALA A 47 10.40 0.34 -10.27
N LYS A 48 9.63 1.42 -10.24
CA LYS A 48 9.99 2.74 -10.76
C LYS A 48 9.69 3.79 -9.68
N PRO A 49 10.61 4.74 -9.41
CA PRO A 49 10.32 5.84 -8.51
C PRO A 49 9.09 6.63 -8.94
N ILE A 50 8.36 7.19 -7.98
CA ILE A 50 7.25 8.09 -8.23
C ILE A 50 7.50 9.43 -7.55
N GLN A 51 6.94 10.49 -8.12
CA GLN A 51 7.10 11.83 -7.61
C GLN A 51 5.96 12.19 -6.65
N ILE A 52 6.30 12.65 -5.45
CA ILE A 52 5.37 13.15 -4.43
C ILE A 52 5.93 14.49 -3.93
N ASN A 53 5.15 15.57 -4.00
CA ASN A 53 5.58 16.91 -3.55
C ASN A 53 6.94 17.36 -4.10
N SER A 54 7.19 17.10 -5.40
CA SER A 54 8.44 17.40 -6.11
C SER A 54 9.65 16.54 -5.73
N GLU A 55 9.52 15.59 -4.81
CA GLU A 55 10.56 14.63 -4.45
C GLU A 55 10.29 13.26 -5.07
N GLU A 56 11.34 12.54 -5.47
CA GLU A 56 11.25 11.18 -5.99
C GLU A 56 11.42 10.16 -4.87
N TYR A 57 10.48 9.22 -4.78
CA TYR A 57 10.50 8.15 -3.80
C TYR A 57 10.51 6.80 -4.46
N GLN A 58 11.43 5.94 -4.01
CA GLN A 58 11.48 4.53 -4.39
C GLN A 58 10.75 3.62 -3.40
N GLU A 59 10.52 4.09 -2.16
CA GLU A 59 9.74 3.39 -1.15
C GLU A 59 8.59 4.26 -0.70
N VAL A 60 7.38 3.68 -0.64
CA VAL A 60 6.15 4.38 -0.25
C VAL A 60 5.28 3.50 0.62
N SER A 61 4.47 4.12 1.48
CA SER A 61 3.53 3.44 2.35
C SER A 61 2.11 3.45 1.77
N ILE A 62 1.39 2.33 1.88
CA ILE A 62 -0.03 2.20 1.49
C ILE A 62 -0.82 1.41 2.54
N GLY A 63 -2.15 1.54 2.53
CA GLY A 63 -3.07 0.78 3.40
C GLY A 63 -4.07 1.66 4.15
N ASN A 64 -3.83 2.96 4.21
CA ASN A 64 -4.70 3.93 4.90
C ASN A 64 -5.91 4.42 4.08
N LEU A 65 -6.03 4.04 2.80
CA LEU A 65 -7.13 4.47 1.94
C LEU A 65 -8.26 3.44 1.93
N LYS A 66 -9.48 3.87 2.28
CA LYS A 66 -10.64 2.98 2.35
C LYS A 66 -10.90 2.25 1.03
N GLY A 67 -10.75 2.92 -0.11
CA GLY A 67 -10.91 2.30 -1.43
C GLY A 67 -9.90 1.20 -1.70
N PHE A 68 -8.64 1.39 -1.28
CA PHE A 68 -7.59 0.38 -1.42
C PHE A 68 -7.88 -0.85 -0.54
N VAL A 69 -8.27 -0.62 0.72
CA VAL A 69 -8.67 -1.71 1.64
C VAL A 69 -9.84 -2.52 1.06
N MET A 70 -10.84 -1.84 0.49
CA MET A 70 -11.98 -2.51 -0.14
C MET A 70 -11.56 -3.35 -1.36
N ALA A 71 -10.64 -2.85 -2.19
CA ALA A 71 -10.13 -3.58 -3.34
C ALA A 71 -9.30 -4.81 -2.93
N LEU A 72 -8.48 -4.72 -1.89
CA LEU A 72 -7.79 -5.89 -1.32
C LEU A 72 -8.78 -6.95 -0.82
N GLN A 73 -9.83 -6.52 -0.10
CA GLN A 73 -10.87 -7.42 0.40
C GLN A 73 -11.64 -8.09 -0.75
N ALA A 74 -11.93 -7.35 -1.82
CA ALA A 74 -12.56 -7.90 -3.02
C ALA A 74 -11.65 -8.94 -3.72
N ALA A 75 -10.33 -8.80 -3.62
CA ALA A 75 -9.34 -9.80 -4.05
C ALA A 75 -9.17 -10.97 -3.06
N GLY A 76 -9.96 -11.03 -1.99
CA GLY A 76 -9.89 -12.09 -0.97
C GLY A 76 -8.76 -11.92 0.05
N LEU A 77 -8.16 -10.73 0.14
CA LEU A 77 -7.03 -10.44 1.03
C LEU A 77 -7.44 -9.45 2.14
N ASN A 78 -7.07 -9.76 3.37
CA ASN A 78 -7.26 -8.84 4.51
C ASN A 78 -6.10 -7.87 4.69
N ALA A 79 -4.89 -8.27 4.29
CA ALA A 79 -3.67 -7.48 4.40
C ALA A 79 -2.60 -8.02 3.43
N LEU A 80 -1.66 -7.14 3.09
CA LEU A 80 -0.43 -7.49 2.40
C LEU A 80 0.59 -8.14 3.35
N ARG A 81 1.48 -8.94 2.79
CA ARG A 81 2.59 -9.60 3.51
C ARG A 81 3.92 -9.17 2.91
N VAL A 82 4.96 -9.21 3.75
CA VAL A 82 6.34 -9.03 3.28
C VAL A 82 6.60 -10.04 2.16
N ASN A 83 7.27 -9.59 1.10
CA ASN A 83 7.54 -10.30 -0.15
C ASN A 83 6.38 -10.44 -1.14
N ASP A 84 5.17 -9.99 -0.83
CA ASP A 84 4.14 -9.87 -1.87
C ASP A 84 4.61 -8.89 -2.96
N THR A 85 4.33 -9.21 -4.22
CA THR A 85 4.41 -8.26 -5.33
C THR A 85 3.02 -7.71 -5.58
N ILE A 86 2.87 -6.38 -5.62
CA ILE A 86 1.58 -5.71 -5.78
C ILE A 86 1.58 -4.83 -7.03
N TYR A 87 0.48 -4.90 -7.76
CA TYR A 87 0.05 -3.91 -8.73
C TYR A 87 -1.24 -3.25 -8.23
N ALA A 88 -1.28 -1.92 -8.25
CA ALA A 88 -2.48 -1.16 -7.92
C ALA A 88 -2.68 -0.01 -8.92
N GLU A 89 -3.87 0.10 -9.50
CA GLU A 89 -4.25 1.16 -10.41
C GLU A 89 -5.48 1.89 -9.89
N CYS A 90 -5.47 3.22 -9.92
CA CYS A 90 -6.67 4.01 -9.66
C CYS A 90 -7.56 4.01 -10.90
N THR A 91 -8.72 3.37 -10.82
CA THR A 91 -9.65 3.18 -11.94
C THR A 91 -10.74 4.24 -12.01
N GLY A 92 -10.92 5.03 -10.95
CA GLY A 92 -11.98 6.02 -10.89
C GLY A 92 -12.19 6.57 -9.48
N PHE A 93 -13.28 7.30 -9.32
CA PHE A 93 -13.68 7.90 -8.06
C PHE A 93 -15.17 7.67 -7.83
N SER A 94 -15.53 7.33 -6.60
CA SER A 94 -16.92 7.29 -6.16
C SER A 94 -17.20 8.46 -5.22
N GLU A 95 -18.33 9.14 -5.43
CA GLU A 95 -18.81 10.17 -4.51
C GLU A 95 -19.05 9.57 -3.12
N THR A 96 -18.82 10.39 -2.09
CA THR A 96 -19.11 10.01 -0.71
C THR A 96 -19.94 11.09 -0.02
N THR A 97 -20.70 10.68 0.99
CA THR A 97 -21.53 11.59 1.79
C THR A 97 -20.72 12.54 2.67
N LYS A 98 -19.40 12.37 2.75
CA LYS A 98 -18.48 13.18 3.58
C LYS A 98 -17.65 14.18 2.76
N GLY A 99 -18.03 14.45 1.51
CA GLY A 99 -17.47 15.55 0.70
C GLY A 99 -16.13 15.26 0.01
N HIS A 100 -15.45 14.16 0.32
CA HIS A 100 -14.25 13.73 -0.41
C HIS A 100 -14.54 12.47 -1.24
N ASN A 101 -14.23 12.52 -2.53
CA ASN A 101 -14.37 11.37 -3.41
C ASN A 101 -13.43 10.25 -2.98
N ARG A 102 -13.93 9.02 -2.95
CA ARG A 102 -13.13 7.82 -2.65
C ARG A 102 -12.51 7.31 -3.95
N ALA A 103 -11.19 7.20 -4.01
CA ALA A 103 -10.50 6.52 -5.11
C ALA A 103 -10.92 5.04 -5.16
N ASN A 104 -11.18 4.54 -6.37
CA ASN A 104 -11.44 3.13 -6.65
C ASN A 104 -10.19 2.51 -7.25
N PHE A 105 -9.96 1.23 -6.94
CA PHE A 105 -8.72 0.54 -7.30
C PHE A 105 -9.00 -0.78 -7.98
N GLU A 106 -8.17 -1.09 -8.96
CA GLU A 106 -7.89 -2.44 -9.42
C GLU A 106 -6.57 -2.88 -8.78
N ILE A 107 -6.55 -4.06 -8.16
CA ILE A 107 -5.38 -4.57 -7.45
C ILE A 107 -5.12 -6.01 -7.87
N GLU A 108 -3.86 -6.31 -8.14
CA GLU A 108 -3.34 -7.66 -8.29
C GLU A 108 -2.22 -7.86 -7.25
N VAL A 109 -2.24 -9.01 -6.58
CA VAL A 109 -1.21 -9.38 -5.60
C VAL A 109 -0.69 -10.76 -5.93
N GLU A 110 0.59 -10.84 -6.26
CA GLU A 110 1.29 -12.11 -6.38
C GLU A 110 1.97 -12.42 -5.04
N ARG A 111 1.48 -13.48 -4.38
CA ARG A 111 2.07 -13.98 -3.15
C ARG A 111 3.02 -15.12 -3.47
N HIS A 112 4.31 -14.86 -3.31
CA HIS A 112 5.29 -15.92 -3.38
C HIS A 112 5.24 -16.73 -2.08
N PRO A 113 5.27 -18.07 -2.14
CA PRO A 113 5.50 -18.87 -0.94
C PRO A 113 6.79 -18.41 -0.29
N GLU A 114 6.77 -18.28 1.04
CA GLU A 114 8.01 -18.02 1.79
C GLU A 114 9.03 -19.07 1.33
N ALA A 115 10.20 -18.61 0.89
CA ALA A 115 11.32 -19.52 0.71
C ALA A 115 11.55 -20.12 2.10
N ASN A 116 11.08 -21.36 2.30
CA ASN A 116 11.36 -22.13 3.48
C ASN A 116 12.87 -22.15 3.62
N GLY A 117 13.38 -21.26 4.48
CA GLY A 117 14.73 -21.31 4.97
C GLY A 117 14.82 -22.63 5.71
N ALA A 118 15.39 -23.63 5.05
CA ALA A 118 15.99 -24.77 5.70
C ALA A 118 16.94 -24.23 6.77
N HIS A 119 16.50 -24.24 8.03
CA HIS A 119 17.36 -24.08 9.18
C HIS A 119 16.99 -25.15 10.20
N ALA A 120 17.80 -26.20 10.14
CA ALA A 120 18.24 -27.13 11.19
C ALA A 120 17.18 -27.82 12.05
#